data_AF-A0A8B8FYB3-F1
#
_entry.id   AF-A0A8B8FYB3-F1
#
_cell.length_a   1.000
_cell.length_b   1.000
_cell.length_c   1.000
_cell.angle_alpha   90.00
_cell.angle_beta   90.00
_cell.angle_gamma   90.00
#
_symmetry.space_group_name_H-M   'P 1'
#
loop_
_entity.id
_entity.type
_entity.pdbx_description
1 polymer ?
#
loop_
_entity_poly.entity_id
_entity_poly.type
_entity_poly.pdbx_seq_one_letter_code
_entity_poly.pdbx_strand_id
1 'polypeptide(L)' 'MYKYYFERTLIQTGEKKWRCCVKKCPAFIKILEPPISSSNECHKHESCSEQMMQRQQLSASVKRKASDNPHDKPRS' A
#
# COMPACT_ATOMS: atom_id res chain seq x y z
N MET A 1 -11.75 -7.10 7.77
CA MET A 1 -11.11 -5.76 7.74
C MET A 1 -10.48 -5.52 6.38
N TYR A 2 -10.55 -4.29 5.85
CA TYR A 2 -9.91 -3.91 4.58
C TYR A 2 -8.65 -3.08 4.86
N LYS A 3 -7.57 -3.33 4.11
CA LYS A 3 -6.32 -2.57 4.22
C LYS A 3 -6.16 -1.64 3.03
N TYR A 4 -5.67 -0.44 3.32
CA TYR A 4 -5.30 0.55 2.33
C TYR A 4 -3.80 0.81 2.39
N TYR A 5 -3.18 1.06 1.25
CA TYR A 5 -1.80 1.52 1.16
C TYR A 5 -1.78 2.90 0.50
N PHE A 6 -0.79 3.70 0.88
CA PHE A 6 -0.55 4.99 0.25
C PHE A 6 -0.11 4.76 -1.20
N GLU A 7 -0.89 5.25 -2.15
CA GLU A 7 -0.55 5.14 -3.56
C GLU A 7 0.37 6.29 -3.97
N ARG A 8 -0.09 7.53 -3.78
CA ARG A 8 0.62 8.76 -4.17
C ARG A 8 -0.07 10.01 -3.64
N THR A 9 0.64 11.13 -3.66
CA THR A 9 0.03 12.47 -3.54
C THR A 9 -0.34 12.98 -4.93
N LEU A 10 -1.54 13.51 -5.11
CA LEU A 10 -1.99 14.15 -6.34
C LEU A 10 -1.38 15.54 -6.41
N ILE A 11 -0.53 15.78 -7.41
CA ILE A 11 0.23 17.04 -7.53
C ILE A 11 -0.69 18.24 -7.78
N GLN A 12 -1.80 18.03 -8.49
CA GLN A 12 -2.74 19.11 -8.83
C GLN A 12 -3.52 19.64 -7.63
N THR A 13 -3.91 18.76 -6.71
CA THR A 13 -4.79 19.11 -5.59
C THR A 13 -4.05 19.10 -4.26
N GLY A 14 -2.92 18.40 -4.13
CA GLY A 14 -2.25 18.11 -2.86
C GLY A 14 -2.79 16.87 -2.14
N GLU A 15 -3.79 16.17 -2.71
CA GLU A 15 -4.48 15.07 -2.05
C GLU A 15 -3.63 13.81 -1.95
N LYS A 16 -3.48 13.27 -0.74
CA LYS A 16 -2.94 11.94 -0.49
C LYS A 16 -3.98 10.90 -0.87
N LYS A 17 -3.69 10.12 -1.92
CA LYS A 17 -4.52 9.03 -2.39
C LYS A 17 -4.03 7.70 -1.83
N TRP A 18 -4.95 6.97 -1.23
CA TRP A 18 -4.80 5.62 -0.70
C TRP A 18 -5.68 4.67 -1.50
N ARG A 19 -5.20 3.46 -1.78
CA ARG A 19 -5.98 2.41 -2.45
C ARG A 19 -6.02 1.15 -1.63
N CYS A 20 -7.07 0.36 -1.82
CA CYS A 20 -7.14 -0.97 -1.24
C CYS A 20 -5.93 -1.82 -1.66
N CYS A 21 -5.38 -2.62 -0.75
CA CYS A 21 -4.23 -3.48 -1.00
C CYS A 21 -4.46 -4.55 -2.09
N VAL A 22 -5.72 -4.83 -2.41
CA VAL A 22 -6.09 -5.70 -3.53
C VAL A 22 -6.09 -4.87 -4.81
N LYS A 23 -5.13 -5.11 -5.71
CA LYS A 23 -4.94 -4.32 -6.96
C LYS A 23 -6.19 -4.22 -7.85
N LYS A 24 -7.03 -5.26 -7.87
CA LYS A 24 -8.27 -5.31 -8.66
C LYS A 24 -9.46 -4.62 -7.96
N CYS A 25 -9.29 -4.18 -6.72
CA CYS A 25 -10.34 -3.52 -5.96
C CYS A 25 -10.45 -2.04 -6.36
N PRO A 26 -11.66 -1.54 -6.66
CA PRO A 26 -11.85 -0.14 -7.02
C PRO A 26 -11.89 0.79 -5.80
N ALA A 27 -11.83 0.25 -4.57
CA ALA A 27 -11.90 1.05 -3.35
C ALA A 27 -10.66 1.94 -3.15
N PHE A 28 -10.90 3.20 -2.81
CA PHE A 28 -9.86 4.21 -2.60
C PHE A 28 -10.29 5.25 -1.56
N ILE A 29 -9.32 5.97 -1.01
CA ILE A 29 -9.54 7.11 -0.10
C ILE A 29 -8.61 8.23 -0.54
N LYS A 30 -9.11 9.46 -0.65
CA LYS A 30 -8.35 10.68 -0.90
C LYS A 30 -8.47 11.60 0.31
N ILE A 31 -7.34 12.18 0.72
CA ILE A 31 -7.23 13.04 1.89
C ILE A 31 -6.39 14.25 1.48
N LEU A 32 -6.97 15.45 1.46
CA LEU A 32 -6.22 16.69 1.19
C LEU A 32 -5.60 17.21 2.48
N GLU A 33 -6.47 17.62 3.39
CA GLU A 33 -6.25 17.94 4.79
C GLU A 33 -7.46 17.36 5.53
N PRO A 34 -7.34 16.90 6.78
CA PRO A 34 -8.50 16.37 7.51
C PRO A 34 -9.68 17.37 7.42
N PRO A 35 -10.88 16.93 6.99
CA PRO A 35 -11.39 15.55 6.85
C PRO A 35 -11.14 14.86 5.47
N ILE A 36 -11.69 13.65 5.28
CA ILE A 36 -11.61 12.91 4.00
C ILE A 36 -12.24 13.74 2.87
N SER A 37 -11.50 13.98 1.78
CA SER A 37 -12.01 14.75 0.63
C SER A 37 -12.91 13.90 -0.27
N SER A 38 -12.56 12.63 -0.47
CA SER A 38 -13.33 11.69 -1.29
C SER A 38 -12.95 10.25 -0.97
N SER A 39 -13.93 9.35 -0.91
CA SER A 39 -13.70 7.92 -0.75
C SER A 39 -14.60 7.11 -1.68
N ASN A 40 -14.16 5.89 -1.97
CA ASN A 40 -14.96 4.85 -2.58
C ASN A 40 -14.78 3.58 -1.74
N GLU A 41 -15.85 3.14 -1.09
CA GLU A 41 -15.85 1.95 -0.22
C GLU A 41 -16.43 0.72 -0.91
N CYS A 42 -16.62 0.76 -2.24
CA CYS A 42 -17.09 -0.39 -3.01
C CYS A 42 -16.01 -1.47 -3.13
N HIS A 43 -15.97 -2.40 -2.17
CA HIS A 43 -15.17 -3.60 -2.24
C HIS A 43 -15.89 -4.69 -3.03
N LYS A 44 -15.36 -5.06 -4.20
CA LYS A 44 -15.83 -6.22 -4.98
C LYS A 44 -15.06 -7.49 -4.64
N HIS A 45 -14.69 -7.65 -3.38
CA HIS A 45 -13.98 -8.81 -2.87
C HIS A 45 -14.31 -8.97 -1.39
N GLU A 46 -14.18 -10.19 -0.89
CA GLU A 46 -14.33 -10.46 0.54
C GLU A 46 -13.24 -9.77 1.35
N SER A 47 -13.52 -9.59 2.64
CA SER A 47 -12.57 -8.98 3.55
C SER A 47 -11.22 -9.70 3.54
N CYS A 48 -10.13 -8.96 3.74
CA CYS A 48 -8.80 -9.54 3.66
C CYS A 48 -8.66 -10.64 4.72
N SER A 49 -8.44 -11.89 4.29
CA SER A 49 -8.12 -12.98 5.21
C SER A 49 -6.79 -12.70 5.92
N GLU A 50 -6.66 -13.18 7.16
CA GLU A 50 -5.43 -13.05 7.96
C GLU A 50 -4.20 -13.57 7.22
N GLN A 51 -4.32 -14.64 6.45
CA GLN A 51 -3.22 -15.17 5.63
C GLN A 51 -2.74 -14.17 4.57
N MET A 52 -3.67 -13.44 3.94
CA MET A 52 -3.34 -12.40 2.96
C MET A 52 -2.68 -11.21 3.66
N MET A 53 -3.10 -10.90 4.89
CA MET A 53 -2.47 -9.86 5.72
C MET A 53 -1.04 -10.23 6.11
N GLN A 54 -0.78 -11.48 6.51
CA GLN A 54 0.56 -11.97 6.87
C GLN A 54 1.50 -11.94 5.66
N ARG A 55 1.06 -12.41 4.49
CA ARG A 55 1.90 -12.39 3.26
C ARG A 55 2.29 -10.98 2.84
N GLN A 56 1.41 -9.99 2.99
CA GLN A 56 1.73 -8.59 2.70
C GLN A 56 2.76 -8.02 3.68
N GLN A 57 2.66 -8.34 4.97
CA GLN A 57 3.66 -7.93 5.96
C GLN A 57 5.04 -8.52 5.67
N LEU A 58 5.11 -9.81 5.32
CA LEU A 58 6.36 -10.48 4.96
C LEU A 58 6.98 -9.87 3.70
N SER A 59 6.18 -9.57 2.67
CA SER A 59 6.66 -8.93 1.44
C SER A 59 7.24 -7.52 1.68
N ALA A 60 6.67 -6.77 2.63
CA ALA A 60 7.20 -5.45 3.02
C ALA A 60 8.49 -5.57 3.85
N SER A 61 8.60 -6.57 4.73
CA SER A 61 9.83 -6.83 5.49
C SER A 61 10.97 -7.38 4.63
N VAL A 62 10.68 -8.23 3.64
CA VAL A 62 11.71 -8.73 2.69
C VAL A 62 12.29 -7.59 1.85
N LYS A 63 11.47 -6.63 1.41
CA LYS A 63 11.97 -5.44 0.69
C LYS A 63 12.90 -4.57 1.54
N ARG A 64 12.70 -4.51 2.86
CA ARG A 64 13.59 -3.76 3.75
C ARG A 64 14.92 -4.47 4.05
N LYS A 65 14.95 -5.82 3.97
CA LYS A 65 16.20 -6.58 4.10
C LYS A 65 17.03 -6.65 2.81
N ALA A 66 16.42 -6.40 1.64
CA ALA A 66 17.13 -6.40 0.36
C ALA A 66 17.87 -5.08 0.07
N SER A 67 17.59 -4.00 0.79
CA SER A 67 18.30 -2.73 0.66
C SER A 67 19.51 -2.58 1.59
N ASP A 68 19.76 -3.58 2.46
CA ASP A 68 20.90 -3.61 3.38
C ASP A 68 21.81 -4.80 3.05
N ASN A 69 22.32 -4.85 1.82
CA ASN A 69 23.47 -5.70 1.53
C ASN A 69 24.41 -5.07 0.48
N PRO A 70 25.22 -4.06 0.86
CA PRO A 70 26.42 -3.69 0.14
C PRO A 70 27.63 -4.50 0.66
N HIS A 71 27.61 -5.83 0.53
CA HIS A 71 28.78 -6.68 0.74
C HIS A 71 28.52 -7.98 -0.05
N ASP A 72 29.30 -8.43 -1.02
CA ASP A 72 30.74 -8.53 -1.08
C ASP A 72 31.06 -8.87 -2.54
N LYS A 73 31.89 -8.08 -3.24
CA LYS A 73 32.49 -8.51 -4.50
C LYS A 73 33.84 -9.11 -4.13
N PRO A 74 34.10 -10.42 -4.33
CA PRO A 74 35.47 -10.90 -4.25
C PRO A 74 36.22 -10.29 -5.43
N ARG A 75 37.28 -9.56 -5.11
CA ARG A 75 38.25 -9.07 -6.09
C ARG A 75 39.07 -10.28 -6.52
N SER A 76 38.85 -10.76 -7.75
CA SER A 76 39.77 -11.65 -8.44
C SER A 76 40.75 -10.87 -9.30
#